data_AF-A0A961NF92-F1
#
_entry.id   AF-A0A961NF92-F1
#
_cell.length_a   1.000
_cell.length_b   1.000
_cell.length_c   1.000
_cell.angle_alpha   90.00
_cell.angle_beta   90.00
_cell.angle_gamma   90.00
#
_symmetry.space_group_name_H-M   'P 1'
#
loop_
_entity.id
_entity.type
_entity.pdbx_description
1 polymer ?
#
loop_
_entity_poly.entity_id
_entity_poly.type
_entity_poly.pdbx_seq_one_letter_code
_entity_poly.pdbx_strand_id
1 'polypeptide(L)'
;RDMIENERSSAISPSEAVEEKVSLSDRFGLWLGFHPCGQDDYLAMIDRYCAAHGLKVDPAELRAEAIEWQATRGARSGRVAWQFFTDLAGRHGVHLGA
;
A
#
# COMPACT_ATOMS: atom_id res chain seq x y z
N ARG A 1 -19.69 -47.48 19.22
CA ARG A 1 -20.84 -46.83 18.55
C ARG A 1 -20.36 -45.46 18.12
N ASP A 2 -19.70 -45.47 16.97
CA ASP A 2 -19.61 -44.40 15.97
C ASP A 2 -19.24 -43.00 16.47
N MET A 3 -17.94 -42.83 16.72
CA MET A 3 -17.28 -41.52 16.81
C MET A 3 -16.56 -41.18 15.49
N ILE A 4 -17.15 -41.59 14.36
CA ILE A 4 -16.66 -41.34 12.99
C ILE A 4 -17.88 -41.08 12.10
N GLU A 5 -18.55 -39.95 12.29
CA GLU A 5 -19.50 -39.40 11.29
C GLU A 5 -19.92 -37.96 11.64
N ASN A 6 -18.95 -37.06 11.87
CA ASN A 6 -19.22 -35.61 11.86
C ASN A 6 -18.43 -34.85 10.79
N GLU A 7 -17.68 -35.55 9.94
CA GLU A 7 -16.97 -34.93 8.79
C GLU A 7 -17.78 -34.98 7.49
N ARG A 8 -19.02 -35.46 7.49
CA ARG A 8 -19.81 -35.70 6.27
C ARG A 8 -21.19 -35.05 6.22
N SER A 9 -21.52 -34.13 7.12
CA SER A 9 -22.88 -33.58 7.20
C SER A 9 -22.94 -32.10 7.55
N SER A 10 -22.47 -31.25 6.65
CA SER A 10 -23.35 -30.25 6.04
C SER A 10 -22.65 -29.67 4.83
N ALA A 11 -23.42 -29.43 3.77
CA ALA A 11 -22.94 -28.68 2.63
C ALA A 11 -22.51 -27.30 3.12
N ILE A 12 -21.21 -27.09 3.31
CA ILE A 12 -20.67 -25.76 3.58
C ILE A 12 -20.85 -24.99 2.28
N SER A 13 -21.97 -24.26 2.19
CA SER A 13 -22.07 -23.19 1.22
C SER A 13 -20.85 -22.30 1.44
N PRO A 14 -19.97 -22.09 0.45
CA PRO A 14 -18.73 -21.33 0.65
C PRO A 14 -18.95 -19.97 1.32
N SER A 15 -20.13 -19.38 1.10
CA SER A 15 -20.57 -18.14 1.74
C SER A 15 -20.69 -18.23 3.27
N GLU A 16 -21.17 -19.35 3.81
CA GLU A 16 -21.40 -19.54 5.25
C GLU A 16 -20.07 -19.62 6.03
N ALA A 17 -19.08 -20.34 5.47
CA ALA A 17 -17.73 -20.38 6.02
C ALA A 17 -16.97 -19.05 5.91
N VAL A 18 -17.31 -18.20 4.93
CA VAL A 18 -16.76 -16.83 4.82
C VAL A 18 -17.41 -15.93 5.87
N GLU A 19 -18.72 -15.99 6.03
CA GLU A 19 -19.47 -15.22 7.05
C GLU A 19 -19.00 -15.55 8.47
N GLU A 20 -18.74 -16.83 8.78
CA GLU A 20 -18.22 -17.24 10.09
C GLU A 20 -16.82 -16.65 10.36
N LYS A 21 -15.94 -16.61 9.35
CA LYS A 21 -14.59 -16.01 9.46
C LYS A 21 -14.63 -14.50 9.62
N VAL A 22 -15.55 -13.81 8.93
CA VAL A 22 -15.76 -12.36 9.08
C VAL A 22 -16.29 -12.05 10.47
N SER A 23 -17.27 -12.81 10.96
CA SER A 23 -17.82 -12.71 12.32
C SER A 23 -16.76 -12.93 13.41
N LEU A 24 -15.89 -13.94 13.23
CA LEU A 24 -14.75 -14.15 14.14
C LEU A 24 -13.76 -12.98 14.13
N SER A 25 -13.46 -12.42 12.96
CA SER A 25 -12.55 -11.28 12.83
C SER A 25 -13.13 -9.99 13.42
N ASP A 26 -14.44 -9.79 13.35
CA ASP A 26 -15.11 -8.64 13.99
C ASP A 26 -15.10 -8.77 15.53
N ARG A 27 -15.26 -9.99 16.05
CA ARG A 27 -15.29 -10.26 17.50
C ARG A 27 -13.93 -10.32 18.16
N PHE A 28 -12.94 -10.90 17.49
CA PHE A 28 -11.62 -11.23 18.05
C PHE A 28 -10.45 -10.63 17.28
N GLY A 29 -10.72 -9.92 16.18
CA GLY A 29 -9.67 -9.30 15.38
C GLY A 29 -9.01 -8.14 16.12
N LEU A 30 -7.71 -8.02 15.92
CA LEU A 30 -6.97 -6.84 16.33
C LEU A 30 -7.11 -5.76 15.26
N TRP A 31 -7.46 -4.55 15.69
CA TRP A 31 -7.52 -3.39 14.81
C TRP A 31 -6.21 -2.60 14.87
N LEU A 32 -5.53 -2.49 13.73
CA LEU A 32 -4.31 -1.70 13.61
C LEU A 32 -4.62 -0.43 12.82
N GLY A 33 -4.69 0.70 13.54
CA GLY A 33 -4.78 2.01 12.92
C GLY A 33 -3.44 2.47 12.37
N PHE A 34 -3.48 3.20 11.25
CA PHE A 34 -2.31 3.86 10.67
C PHE A 34 -2.49 5.37 10.70
N HIS A 35 -1.39 6.09 10.91
CA HIS A 35 -1.40 7.54 10.82
C HIS A 35 -1.57 7.97 9.36
N PRO A 36 -2.33 9.06 9.10
CA PRO A 36 -2.44 9.61 7.76
C PRO A 36 -1.08 10.09 7.26
N CYS A 37 -0.78 9.86 5.99
CA CYS A 37 0.46 10.31 5.36
C CYS A 37 0.43 11.83 5.17
N GLY A 38 1.28 12.54 5.91
CA GLY A 38 1.46 13.98 5.78
C GLY A 38 2.17 14.37 4.48
N GLN A 39 2.23 15.67 4.19
CA GLN A 39 3.04 16.14 3.05
C GLN A 39 4.52 15.90 3.30
N ASP A 40 4.99 16.15 4.52
CA ASP A 40 6.40 15.98 4.86
C ASP A 40 6.81 14.50 4.81
N ASP A 41 5.95 13.60 5.27
CA ASP A 41 6.16 12.14 5.12
C ASP A 41 6.23 11.74 3.64
N TYR A 42 5.30 12.27 2.84
CA TYR A 42 5.25 12.02 1.40
C TYR A 42 6.52 12.50 0.68
N LEU A 43 6.99 13.72 0.97
CA LEU A 43 8.23 14.25 0.41
C LEU A 43 9.45 13.45 0.89
N ALA A 44 9.50 13.11 2.17
CA ALA A 44 10.57 12.30 2.74
C ALA A 44 10.66 10.90 2.12
N MET A 45 9.53 10.28 1.73
CA MET A 45 9.53 9.02 0.99
C MET A 45 10.20 9.19 -0.39
N ILE A 46 9.87 10.27 -1.11
CA ILE A 46 10.42 10.56 -2.43
C ILE A 46 11.92 10.83 -2.36
N ASP A 47 12.36 11.65 -1.40
CA ASP A 47 13.78 11.93 -1.18
C ASP A 47 14.56 10.63 -0.91
N ARG A 48 13.98 9.72 -0.11
CA ARG A 48 14.58 8.41 0.16
C ARG A 48 14.66 7.53 -1.08
N TYR A 49 13.65 7.53 -1.94
CA TYR A 49 13.72 6.79 -3.20
C TYR A 49 14.79 7.37 -4.13
N CYS A 50 14.86 8.70 -4.26
CA CYS A 50 15.89 9.35 -5.05
C CYS A 50 17.30 9.01 -4.55
N ALA A 51 17.52 9.08 -3.23
CA ALA A 51 18.78 8.70 -2.61
C ALA A 51 19.12 7.22 -2.80
N ALA A 52 18.15 6.32 -2.63
CA ALA A 52 18.35 4.87 -2.79
C ALA A 52 18.75 4.47 -4.22
N HIS A 53 18.30 5.23 -5.22
CA HIS A 53 18.58 4.96 -6.63
C HIS A 53 19.62 5.93 -7.25
N GLY A 54 20.26 6.78 -6.43
CA GLY A 54 21.29 7.71 -6.90
C GLY A 54 20.77 8.80 -7.85
N LEU A 55 19.46 9.04 -7.88
CA LEU A 55 18.84 10.06 -8.70
C LEU A 55 19.03 11.44 -8.07
N LYS A 56 19.67 12.34 -8.79
CA LYS A 56 19.92 13.72 -8.36
C LYS A 56 19.03 14.68 -9.14
N VAL A 57 18.12 15.34 -8.43
CA VAL A 57 17.24 16.41 -8.94
C VAL A 57 17.40 17.59 -8.01
N ASP A 58 17.19 18.81 -8.52
CA ASP A 58 17.18 19.98 -7.66
C ASP A 58 16.08 19.84 -6.58
N PRO A 59 16.37 20.09 -5.29
CA PRO A 59 15.39 19.88 -4.22
C PRO A 59 14.12 20.73 -4.35
N ALA A 60 14.22 21.95 -4.92
CA ALA A 60 13.06 22.81 -5.09
C ALA A 60 12.18 22.32 -6.25
N GLU A 61 12.80 21.88 -7.35
CA GLU A 61 12.13 21.25 -8.49
C GLU A 61 11.42 19.95 -8.06
N LEU A 62 12.15 19.05 -7.39
CA LEU A 62 11.61 17.78 -6.90
C LEU A 62 10.38 17.99 -6.01
N ARG A 63 10.44 18.97 -5.10
CA ARG A 63 9.34 19.30 -4.21
C ARG A 63 8.14 19.86 -4.96
N ALA A 64 8.37 20.77 -5.91
CA ALA A 64 7.30 21.37 -6.70
C ALA A 64 6.56 20.32 -7.54
N GLU A 65 7.30 19.50 -8.28
CA GLU A 65 6.74 18.42 -9.10
C GLU A 65 5.99 17.39 -8.26
N ALA A 66 6.55 16.98 -7.11
CA ALA A 66 5.91 16.02 -6.22
C ALA A 66 4.57 16.53 -5.67
N ILE A 67 4.49 17.82 -5.32
CA ILE A 67 3.27 18.47 -4.82
C ILE A 67 2.22 18.57 -5.93
N GLU A 68 2.62 18.90 -7.15
CA GLU A 68 1.73 18.92 -8.30
C GLU A 68 1.20 17.51 -8.59
N TRP A 69 2.09 16.52 -8.63
CA TRP A 69 1.74 15.12 -8.87
C TRP A 69 0.69 14.61 -7.89
N GLN A 70 0.89 14.80 -6.58
CA GLN A 70 -0.09 14.32 -5.58
C GLN A 70 -1.44 15.04 -5.70
N ALA A 71 -1.46 16.31 -6.12
CA ALA A 71 -2.69 17.06 -6.33
C ALA A 71 -3.52 16.44 -7.46
N THR A 72 -2.88 16.01 -8.55
CA THR A 72 -3.58 15.32 -9.66
C THR A 72 -4.16 13.96 -9.27
N ARG A 73 -3.56 13.28 -8.27
CA ARG A 73 -4.01 11.96 -7.79
C ARG A 73 -5.01 12.06 -6.64
N GLY A 74 -5.14 13.23 -6.01
CA GLY A 74 -6.03 13.46 -4.87
C GLY A 74 -5.63 12.70 -3.59
N ALA A 75 -4.39 12.23 -3.48
CA ALA A 75 -3.94 11.42 -2.34
C ALA A 75 -2.44 11.53 -2.06
N ARG A 76 -2.10 11.42 -0.78
CA ARG A 76 -0.73 11.24 -0.28
C ARG A 76 -0.60 9.84 0.32
N SER A 77 0.30 9.04 -0.24
CA SER A 77 0.60 7.69 0.26
C SER A 77 1.93 7.21 -0.31
N GLY A 78 2.51 6.18 0.30
CA GLY A 78 3.72 5.54 -0.23
C GLY A 78 3.56 5.03 -1.67
N ARG A 79 2.35 4.58 -2.04
CA ARG A 79 2.04 4.18 -3.43
C ARG A 79 2.15 5.35 -4.39
N VAL A 80 1.55 6.50 -4.06
CA VAL A 80 1.59 7.69 -4.93
C VAL A 80 3.02 8.23 -5.03
N ALA A 81 3.78 8.22 -3.92
CA ALA A 81 5.19 8.58 -3.91
C ALA A 81 6.03 7.67 -4.82
N TRP A 82 5.80 6.36 -4.78
CA TRP A 82 6.48 5.39 -5.65
C TRP A 82 6.15 5.62 -7.13
N GLN A 83 4.89 5.91 -7.45
CA GLN A 83 4.47 6.21 -8.82
C GLN A 83 5.14 7.48 -9.35
N PHE A 84 5.17 8.55 -8.55
CA PHE A 84 5.90 9.78 -8.89
C PHE A 84 7.38 9.49 -9.13
N PHE A 85 8.02 8.79 -8.19
CA PHE A 85 9.43 8.44 -8.30
C PHE A 85 9.71 7.59 -9.54
N THR A 86 8.84 6.63 -9.88
CA THR A 86 9.02 5.79 -11.08
C THR A 86 8.93 6.60 -12.37
N ASP A 87 7.99 7.54 -12.45
CA ASP A 87 7.86 8.48 -13.56
C ASP A 87 9.12 9.36 -13.68
N LEU A 88 9.55 9.96 -12.58
CA LEU A 88 10.75 10.79 -12.50
C LEU A 88 12.00 9.97 -12.90
N ALA A 89 12.19 8.79 -12.34
CA ALA A 89 13.30 7.90 -12.68
C ALA A 89 13.32 7.58 -14.18
N GLY A 90 12.16 7.29 -14.79
CA GLY A 90 12.02 7.08 -16.23
C GLY A 90 12.43 8.30 -17.06
N ARG A 91 11.98 9.50 -16.67
CA ARG A 91 12.37 10.77 -17.32
C ARG A 91 13.88 11.04 -17.23
N HIS A 92 14.52 10.58 -16.16
CA HIS A 92 15.96 10.75 -15.93
C HIS A 92 16.81 9.54 -16.38
N GLY A 93 16.24 8.55 -17.06
CA GLY A 93 16.96 7.39 -17.59
C GLY A 93 17.49 6.43 -16.50
N VAL A 94 16.94 6.48 -15.29
CA VAL A 94 17.28 5.55 -14.21
C VAL A 94 16.47 4.27 -14.39
N HIS A 95 17.17 3.15 -14.58
CA HIS A 95 16.53 1.83 -14.66
C HIS A 95 16.30 1.26 -13.26
N LEU A 96 15.04 1.11 -12.88
CA LEU A 96 14.64 0.39 -11.66
C LEU A 96 14.74 -1.11 -11.95
N GLY A 97 15.57 -1.82 -11.19
CA GLY A 97 15.71 -3.27 -11.30
C GLY A 97 14.37 -3.98 -11.01
N ALA A 98 14.09 -5.05 -11.75
CA ALA A 98 12.96 -5.95 -11.53
C ALA A 98 13.26 -6.98 -10.44
#